data_AF-A0A183EF02-F1
#
_entry.id   AF-A0A183EF02-F1
#
_cell.length_a   1.000
_cell.length_b   1.000
_cell.length_c   1.000
_cell.angle_alpha   90.00
_cell.angle_beta   90.00
_cell.angle_gamma   90.00
#
_symmetry.space_group_name_H-M   'P 1'
#
loop_
_entity.id
_entity.type
_entity.pdbx_description
1 polymer ?
#
loop_
_entity_poly.entity_id
_entity_poly.type
_entity_poly.pdbx_seq_one_letter_code
_entity_poly.pdbx_strand_id
1 'polypeptide(L)'
;MEASEICATLPKLDRYKHLQKNYGQLAQANDLFEWAFLTAQALENKYEELFVGVRYRKNIGFERIDKLRVRLAPWGIDEPSLQNGDCVVLKIGKDGPTWHMEDCTRRKQVVCRLTKGKWNIFAEEPMTEIPHRVRCPEGKEDWILGKTHCYYLVSNVSMISSGYKADHDCFKVNS
;
A
#
# COMPACT_ATOMS: atom_id res chain seq x y z
N MET A 1 14.57 -19.65 4.59
CA MET A 1 13.15 -19.51 4.24
C MET A 1 12.78 -18.08 4.53
N GLU A 2 12.40 -17.35 3.49
CA GLU A 2 12.01 -15.95 3.59
C GLU A 2 10.69 -15.82 4.37
N ALA A 3 10.48 -14.66 5.00
CA ALA A 3 9.26 -14.38 5.77
C ALA A 3 7.97 -14.59 4.95
N SER A 4 8.00 -14.24 3.66
CA SER A 4 6.94 -14.46 2.67
C SER A 4 6.65 -15.96 2.44
N GLU A 5 7.70 -16.78 2.32
CA GLU A 5 7.62 -18.22 2.11
C GLU A 5 7.00 -18.93 3.32
N ILE A 6 7.37 -18.50 4.54
CA ILE A 6 6.78 -19.03 5.78
C ILE A 6 5.25 -18.90 5.70
N CYS A 7 4.74 -17.70 5.44
CA CYS A 7 3.30 -17.47 5.39
C CYS A 7 2.60 -18.20 4.25
N ALA A 8 3.26 -18.35 3.09
CA ALA A 8 2.70 -19.04 1.93
C ALA A 8 2.53 -20.55 2.13
N THR A 9 3.29 -21.16 3.05
CA THR A 9 3.18 -22.59 3.37
C THR A 9 2.10 -22.91 4.40
N LEU A 10 1.72 -21.95 5.25
CA LEU A 10 0.76 -22.20 6.35
C LEU A 10 -0.57 -22.81 5.89
N PRO A 11 -1.26 -22.32 4.83
CA PRO A 11 -2.51 -22.93 4.35
C PRO A 11 -2.39 -24.42 3.99
N LYS A 12 -1.19 -24.90 3.68
CA LYS A 12 -0.94 -26.29 3.24
C LYS A 12 -0.81 -27.26 4.41
N LEU A 13 -0.61 -26.77 5.63
CA LEU A 13 -0.42 -27.62 6.82
C LEU A 13 -1.77 -28.16 7.33
N ASP A 14 -1.80 -29.43 7.73
CA ASP A 14 -3.03 -30.10 8.18
C ASP A 14 -3.75 -29.36 9.30
N ARG A 15 -3.00 -28.81 10.28
CA ARG A 15 -3.56 -28.03 11.38
C ARG A 15 -4.35 -26.79 10.96
N TYR A 16 -4.14 -26.26 9.76
CA TYR A 16 -4.83 -25.06 9.25
C TYR A 16 -5.90 -25.37 8.20
N LYS A 17 -6.05 -26.63 7.76
CA LYS A 17 -7.06 -27.03 6.76
C LYS A 17 -8.50 -26.69 7.18
N HIS A 18 -8.80 -26.80 8.48
CA HIS A 18 -10.13 -26.51 9.04
C HIS A 18 -10.57 -25.05 8.85
N LEU A 19 -9.63 -24.11 8.69
CA LEU A 19 -9.93 -22.68 8.52
C LEU A 19 -10.53 -22.37 7.15
N GLN A 20 -10.46 -23.31 6.19
CA GLN A 20 -10.86 -23.10 4.80
C GLN A 20 -10.22 -21.85 4.15
N LYS A 21 -9.04 -21.45 4.63
CA LYS A 21 -8.22 -20.36 4.05
C LYS A 21 -7.13 -21.01 3.21
N ASN A 22 -7.09 -20.73 1.91
CA ASN A 22 -6.19 -21.37 0.96
C ASN A 22 -5.05 -20.45 0.49
N TYR A 23 -4.97 -19.22 1.02
CA TYR A 23 -3.90 -18.28 0.72
C TYR A 23 -3.32 -17.68 1.99
N GLY A 24 -1.99 -17.54 2.04
CA GLY A 24 -1.25 -17.05 3.19
C GLY A 24 -0.12 -16.12 2.77
N GLN A 25 0.05 -15.01 3.48
CA GLN A 25 1.03 -13.97 3.18
C GLN A 25 1.41 -13.19 4.44
N LEU A 26 2.49 -12.38 4.40
CA LEU A 26 2.76 -11.45 5.49
C LEU A 26 1.59 -10.49 5.68
N ALA A 27 1.28 -10.20 6.93
CA ALA A 27 0.26 -9.25 7.27
C ALA A 27 0.70 -7.84 6.88
N GLN A 28 -0.27 -7.08 6.39
CA GLN A 28 -0.10 -5.68 6.03
C GLN A 28 -1.37 -4.94 6.45
N ALA A 29 -1.20 -3.86 7.20
CA ALA A 29 -2.31 -3.02 7.62
C ALA A 29 -2.88 -2.23 6.44
N ASN A 30 -4.18 -2.37 6.23
CA ASN A 30 -4.97 -1.61 5.25
C ASN A 30 -5.53 -0.31 5.82
N ASP A 31 -5.74 -0.28 7.13
CA ASP A 31 -6.37 0.80 7.88
C ASP A 31 -5.82 0.86 9.32
N LEU A 32 -6.30 1.83 10.09
CA LEU A 32 -5.87 2.05 11.47
C LEU A 32 -6.23 0.91 12.41
N PHE A 33 -7.31 0.15 12.14
CA PHE A 33 -7.71 -0.99 12.98
C PHE A 33 -6.73 -2.14 12.80
N GLU A 34 -6.37 -2.46 11.55
CA GLU A 34 -5.37 -3.48 11.26
C GLU A 34 -3.98 -3.07 11.77
N TRP A 35 -3.65 -1.78 11.70
CA TRP A 35 -2.41 -1.25 12.26
C TRP A 35 -2.35 -1.42 13.79
N ALA A 36 -3.43 -1.05 14.48
CA ALA A 36 -3.56 -1.23 15.92
C ALA A 36 -3.50 -2.72 16.30
N PHE A 37 -4.13 -3.60 15.51
CA PHE A 37 -4.06 -5.05 15.72
C PHE A 37 -2.62 -5.58 15.63
N LEU A 38 -1.87 -5.23 14.57
CA LEU A 38 -0.47 -5.69 14.44
C LEU A 38 0.42 -5.15 15.56
N THR A 39 0.19 -3.90 15.97
CA THR A 39 0.89 -3.30 17.12
C THR A 39 0.58 -4.04 18.41
N ALA A 40 -0.70 -4.33 18.68
CA ALA A 40 -1.12 -5.06 19.88
C ALA A 40 -0.48 -6.46 19.91
N GLN A 41 -0.47 -7.17 18.76
CA GLN A 41 0.19 -8.47 18.66
C GLN A 41 1.71 -8.38 18.92
N ALA A 42 2.38 -7.33 18.47
CA ALA A 42 3.79 -7.11 18.81
C ALA A 42 3.99 -6.93 20.31
N LEU A 43 3.19 -6.06 20.94
CA LEU A 43 3.28 -5.72 22.36
C LEU A 43 2.97 -6.92 23.26
N GLU A 44 1.86 -7.63 23.01
CA GLU A 44 1.43 -8.81 23.79
C GLU A 44 2.48 -9.92 23.79
N ASN A 45 3.16 -10.09 22.66
CA ASN A 45 4.19 -11.11 22.49
C ASN A 45 5.63 -10.61 22.75
N LYS A 46 5.79 -9.35 23.16
CA LYS A 46 7.10 -8.70 23.41
C LYS A 46 8.03 -8.75 22.20
N TYR A 47 7.48 -8.56 21.02
CA TYR A 47 8.24 -8.43 19.79
C TYR A 47 8.66 -6.97 19.60
N GLU A 48 9.96 -6.74 19.45
CA GLU A 48 10.49 -5.41 19.15
C GLU A 48 10.19 -5.01 17.71
N GLU A 49 10.27 -5.97 16.78
CA GLU A 49 10.11 -5.76 15.36
C GLU A 49 9.33 -6.90 14.69
N LEU A 50 8.51 -6.56 13.69
CA LEU A 50 7.74 -7.50 12.87
C LEU A 50 7.90 -7.16 11.39
N PHE A 51 8.21 -8.15 10.54
CA PHE A 51 8.10 -7.92 9.10
C PHE A 51 6.66 -7.64 8.70
N VAL A 52 6.49 -6.58 7.90
CA VAL A 52 5.22 -6.26 7.25
C VAL A 52 5.29 -6.59 5.77
N GLY A 53 4.13 -6.76 5.14
CA GLY A 53 4.01 -7.14 3.73
C GLY A 53 4.34 -6.03 2.73
N VAL A 54 5.32 -5.16 2.99
CA VAL A 54 5.78 -4.07 2.10
C VAL A 54 7.27 -4.19 1.86
N ARG A 55 7.68 -3.89 0.62
CA ARG A 55 9.08 -3.78 0.21
C ARG A 55 9.28 -2.66 -0.80
N TYR A 56 10.51 -2.18 -0.90
CA TYR A 56 10.96 -1.28 -1.95
C TYR A 56 11.50 -2.09 -3.14
N ARG A 57 11.23 -1.63 -4.36
CA ARG A 57 11.92 -2.07 -5.58
C ARG A 57 12.24 -0.88 -6.45
N LYS A 58 13.50 -0.73 -6.85
CA LYS A 58 14.01 0.44 -7.60
C LYS A 58 13.15 0.90 -8.79
N ASN A 59 12.59 -0.05 -9.55
CA ASN A 59 11.80 0.27 -10.76
C ASN A 59 10.30 0.51 -10.49
N ILE A 60 9.81 0.21 -9.27
CA ILE A 60 8.38 0.22 -8.92
C ILE A 60 8.10 1.20 -7.77
N GLY A 61 9.07 1.42 -6.88
CA GLY A 61 8.88 2.09 -5.60
C GLY A 61 8.44 1.10 -4.51
N PHE A 62 7.75 1.64 -3.49
CA PHE A 62 7.17 0.82 -2.43
C PHE A 62 5.96 0.05 -2.94
N GLU A 63 5.97 -1.25 -2.72
CA GLU A 63 4.88 -2.14 -3.10
C GLU A 63 4.56 -3.14 -2.00
N ARG A 64 3.29 -3.53 -1.96
CA ARG A 64 2.85 -4.63 -1.11
C ARG A 64 3.09 -5.96 -1.79
N ILE A 65 3.39 -6.98 -0.99
CA ILE A 65 3.54 -8.36 -1.50
C ILE A 65 2.24 -8.89 -2.14
N ASP A 66 1.09 -8.40 -1.67
CA ASP A 66 -0.24 -8.76 -2.15
C ASP A 66 -0.67 -8.00 -3.41
N LYS A 67 0.16 -7.05 -3.88
CA LYS A 67 -0.08 -6.19 -5.05
C LYS A 67 -1.21 -5.19 -4.91
N LEU A 68 -1.70 -4.96 -3.69
CA LEU A 68 -2.60 -3.85 -3.41
C LEU A 68 -1.83 -2.54 -3.26
N ARG A 69 -2.60 -1.44 -3.22
CA ARG A 69 -2.05 -0.10 -2.93
C ARG A 69 -1.56 -0.02 -1.49
N VAL A 70 -0.41 0.61 -1.29
CA VAL A 70 0.04 1.04 0.05
C VAL A 70 -0.91 2.15 0.51
N ARG A 71 -1.65 1.92 1.59
CA ARG A 71 -2.63 2.88 2.14
C ARG A 71 -2.15 3.60 3.40
N LEU A 72 -1.16 3.02 4.07
CA LEU A 72 -0.52 3.56 5.26
C LEU A 72 0.99 3.50 5.05
N ALA A 73 1.70 4.50 5.54
CA ALA A 73 3.15 4.54 5.56
C ALA A 73 3.64 5.30 6.81
N PRO A 74 3.41 4.76 8.03
CA PRO A 74 3.76 5.40 9.29
C PRO A 74 5.27 5.28 9.55
N TRP A 75 6.08 5.88 8.70
CA TRP A 75 7.54 5.87 8.81
C TRP A 75 8.03 6.47 10.14
N GLY A 76 9.07 5.86 10.70
CA GLY A 76 9.79 6.41 11.83
C GLY A 76 10.58 7.66 11.44
N ILE A 77 11.20 8.27 12.45
CA ILE A 77 12.13 9.38 12.24
C ILE A 77 13.29 8.86 11.37
N ASP A 78 13.70 9.66 10.38
CA ASP A 78 14.77 9.38 9.42
C ASP A 78 14.52 8.16 8.49
N GLU A 79 13.27 7.69 8.38
CA GLU A 79 12.86 6.64 7.45
C GLU A 79 11.99 7.19 6.31
N PRO A 80 11.96 6.54 5.13
CA PRO A 80 12.69 5.32 4.78
C PRO A 80 14.16 5.55 4.43
N SER A 81 15.07 4.81 5.08
CA SER A 81 16.49 4.75 4.71
C SER A 81 16.78 3.54 3.83
N LEU A 82 16.86 3.75 2.51
CA LEU A 82 17.14 2.68 1.54
C LEU A 82 18.54 2.05 1.68
N GLN A 83 19.40 2.58 2.56
CA GLN A 83 20.69 1.97 2.90
C GLN A 83 20.52 0.79 3.87
N ASN A 84 19.42 0.74 4.62
CA ASN A 84 19.17 -0.28 5.64
C ASN A 84 18.54 -1.56 5.07
N GLY A 85 18.12 -1.54 3.79
CA GLY A 85 17.56 -2.69 3.09
C GLY A 85 16.35 -2.32 2.23
N ASP A 86 15.69 -3.34 1.71
CA ASP A 86 14.53 -3.21 0.82
C ASP A 86 13.21 -3.69 1.47
N CYS A 87 13.25 -4.29 2.66
CA CYS A 87 12.06 -4.77 3.36
C CYS A 87 11.64 -3.78 4.45
N VAL A 88 10.39 -3.87 4.88
CA VAL A 88 9.84 -3.01 5.92
C VAL A 88 9.48 -3.83 7.15
N VAL A 89 9.83 -3.30 8.32
CA VAL A 89 9.39 -3.81 9.62
C VAL A 89 8.55 -2.78 10.35
N LEU A 90 7.55 -3.25 11.09
CA LEU A 90 6.94 -2.51 12.19
C LEU A 90 7.89 -2.62 13.38
N LYS A 91 8.32 -1.48 13.93
CA LYS A 91 9.16 -1.38 15.12
C LYS A 91 8.38 -0.74 16.26
N ILE A 92 8.44 -1.34 17.44
CA ILE A 92 7.90 -0.74 18.68
C ILE A 92 8.97 0.17 19.27
N GLY A 93 8.83 1.48 19.05
CA GLY A 93 9.73 2.51 19.58
C GLY A 93 9.13 3.26 20.76
N LYS A 94 9.92 4.19 21.32
CA LYS A 94 9.47 5.11 22.38
C LYS A 94 8.37 6.04 21.89
N ASP A 95 8.44 6.45 20.63
CA ASP A 95 7.47 7.34 19.98
C ASP A 95 6.25 6.58 19.41
N GLY A 96 6.14 5.29 19.73
CA GLY A 96 5.07 4.41 19.26
C GLY A 96 5.51 3.45 18.15
N PRO A 97 4.55 2.70 17.59
CA PRO A 97 4.81 1.79 16.47
C PRO A 97 5.11 2.62 15.21
N THR A 98 6.17 2.29 14.50
CA THR A 98 6.57 2.97 13.26
C THR A 98 7.17 1.99 12.25
N TRP A 99 7.25 2.38 10.98
CA TRP A 99 7.91 1.61 9.94
C TRP A 99 9.38 1.97 9.85
N HIS A 100 10.21 0.95 9.65
CA HIS A 100 11.63 1.08 9.40
C HIS A 100 12.05 0.18 8.23
N MET A 101 13.04 0.64 7.47
CA MET A 101 13.70 -0.20 6.47
C MET A 101 14.58 -1.24 7.15
N GLU A 102 14.59 -2.45 6.64
CA GLU A 102 15.37 -3.58 7.15
C GLU A 102 15.82 -4.47 5.99
N ASP A 103 16.95 -5.12 6.19
CA ASP A 103 17.48 -6.11 5.28
C ASP A 103 16.55 -7.34 5.26
N CYS A 104 16.03 -7.66 4.08
CA CYS A 104 15.12 -8.78 3.86
C CYS A 104 15.68 -10.14 4.32
N THR A 105 17.00 -10.26 4.44
CA THR A 105 17.68 -11.49 4.87
C THR A 105 17.73 -11.65 6.39
N ARG A 106 17.43 -10.59 7.16
CA ARG A 106 17.42 -10.63 8.63
C ARG A 106 16.29 -11.52 9.13
N ARG A 107 16.55 -12.21 10.23
CA ARG A 107 15.54 -13.00 10.93
C ARG A 107 14.81 -12.10 11.92
N LYS A 108 13.52 -11.93 11.72
CA LYS A 108 12.60 -11.20 12.61
C LYS A 108 11.31 -11.99 12.75
N GLN A 109 10.49 -11.57 13.69
CA GLN A 109 9.16 -12.11 13.88
C GLN A 109 8.26 -11.75 12.68
N VAL A 110 7.33 -12.65 12.38
CA VAL A 110 6.44 -12.55 11.23
C VAL A 110 5.01 -12.76 11.68
N VAL A 111 4.09 -11.92 11.20
CA VAL A 111 2.66 -12.14 11.37
C VAL A 111 2.09 -12.50 10.01
N CYS A 112 1.46 -13.65 9.90
CA CYS A 112 0.86 -14.12 8.65
C CYS A 112 -0.63 -13.85 8.63
N ARG A 113 -1.14 -13.34 7.51
CA ARG A 113 -2.58 -13.23 7.21
C ARG A 113 -3.00 -14.40 6.33
N LEU A 114 -4.09 -15.07 6.72
CA LEU A 114 -4.72 -16.13 5.94
C LEU A 114 -6.05 -15.67 5.33
N THR A 115 -6.26 -15.85 4.04
CA THR A 115 -7.47 -15.42 3.32
C THR A 115 -8.11 -16.56 2.51
N LYS A 116 -9.40 -16.39 2.18
CA LYS A 116 -10.08 -17.22 1.16
C LYS A 116 -9.76 -16.58 -0.19
N GLY A 117 -8.98 -17.26 -1.02
CA GLY A 117 -8.44 -16.73 -2.26
C GLY A 117 -7.32 -15.72 -2.03
N LYS A 118 -6.58 -15.43 -3.11
CA LYS A 118 -5.70 -14.27 -3.16
C LYS A 118 -6.59 -13.04 -3.07
N TRP A 119 -6.32 -12.11 -2.15
CA TRP A 119 -7.09 -10.87 -2.05
C TRP A 119 -7.17 -10.25 -3.45
N ASN A 120 -8.37 -10.24 -3.98
CA ASN A 120 -8.65 -9.78 -5.33
C ASN A 120 -8.53 -8.27 -5.34
N ILE A 121 -7.54 -7.81 -6.10
CA ILE A 121 -7.19 -6.43 -6.45
C ILE A 121 -8.35 -5.67 -7.15
N PHE A 122 -9.53 -6.28 -7.25
CA PHE A 122 -10.74 -5.84 -7.94
C PHE A 122 -11.98 -5.80 -7.02
N ALA A 123 -11.79 -5.86 -5.69
CA ALA A 123 -12.89 -5.64 -4.74
C ALA A 123 -13.22 -4.13 -4.55
N GLU A 124 -12.36 -3.23 -5.04
CA GLU A 124 -12.87 -1.95 -5.50
C GLU A 124 -13.62 -2.28 -6.79
N GLU A 125 -14.94 -2.18 -6.77
CA GLU A 125 -15.78 -2.41 -7.96
C GLU A 125 -15.10 -1.77 -9.18
N PRO A 126 -14.99 -2.48 -10.32
CA PRO A 126 -14.50 -1.86 -11.53
C PRO A 126 -15.28 -0.57 -11.70
N MET A 127 -14.59 0.57 -11.71
CA MET A 127 -15.22 1.86 -11.96
C MET A 127 -16.12 1.65 -13.15
N THR A 128 -17.42 1.91 -12.97
CA THR A 128 -18.44 1.61 -13.97
C THR A 128 -17.92 2.15 -15.29
N GLU A 129 -17.71 1.27 -16.28
CA GLU A 129 -17.24 1.69 -17.60
C GLU A 129 -18.20 2.78 -18.07
N ILE A 130 -17.72 4.02 -18.08
CA ILE A 130 -18.56 5.12 -18.52
C ILE A 130 -18.76 4.87 -20.01
N PRO A 131 -20.01 4.79 -20.51
CA PRO A 131 -20.27 4.45 -21.89
C PRO A 131 -19.46 5.37 -22.82
N HIS A 132 -19.02 4.83 -23.96
CA HIS A 132 -18.13 5.41 -24.98
C HIS A 132 -18.62 6.73 -25.65
N ARG A 133 -19.37 7.57 -24.95
CA ARG A 133 -19.75 8.94 -25.32
C ARG A 133 -19.38 9.97 -24.25
N VAL A 134 -18.31 9.76 -23.48
CA VAL A 134 -17.74 10.88 -22.71
C VAL A 134 -16.88 11.69 -23.66
N ARG A 135 -17.35 12.88 -24.03
CA ARG A 135 -16.48 13.96 -24.52
C ARG A 135 -16.11 14.82 -23.31
N CYS A 136 -14.98 15.50 -23.38
CA CYS A 136 -14.72 16.55 -22.42
C CYS A 136 -15.79 17.64 -22.53
N PRO A 137 -16.04 18.40 -21.44
CA PRO A 137 -17.06 19.45 -21.45
C PRO A 137 -16.91 20.39 -22.65
N GLU A 138 -18.04 20.95 -23.12
CA GLU A 138 -18.05 21.94 -24.18
C GLU A 138 -17.18 23.16 -23.80
N GLY A 139 -16.34 23.65 -24.72
CA GLY A 139 -15.35 24.70 -24.44
C GLY A 139 -14.04 24.21 -23.81
N LYS A 140 -13.81 22.89 -23.76
CA LYS A 140 -12.60 22.24 -23.25
C LYS A 140 -12.02 21.27 -24.30
N GLU A 141 -12.03 21.68 -25.56
CA GLU A 141 -11.60 20.85 -26.70
C GLU A 141 -10.10 20.53 -26.69
N ASP A 142 -9.31 21.34 -25.98
CA ASP A 142 -7.87 21.14 -25.76
C ASP A 142 -7.55 20.17 -24.61
N TRP A 143 -8.58 19.61 -23.95
CA TRP A 143 -8.41 18.63 -22.87
C TRP A 143 -8.20 17.22 -23.41
N ILE A 144 -7.41 16.44 -22.67
CA ILE A 144 -7.08 15.07 -22.99
C ILE A 144 -8.18 14.17 -22.43
N LEU A 145 -8.94 13.51 -23.31
CA LEU A 145 -9.91 12.48 -22.91
C LEU A 145 -9.17 11.19 -22.54
N GLY A 146 -9.21 10.82 -21.26
CA GLY A 146 -8.80 9.50 -20.80
C GLY A 146 -9.96 8.51 -20.77
N LYS A 147 -9.71 7.29 -20.29
CA LYS A 147 -10.71 6.20 -20.30
C LYS A 147 -11.97 6.49 -19.48
N THR A 148 -11.84 7.25 -18.40
CA THR A 148 -12.94 7.54 -17.46
C THR A 148 -13.09 9.01 -17.13
N HIS A 149 -12.12 9.86 -17.48
CA HIS A 149 -12.09 11.27 -17.08
C HIS A 149 -11.41 12.12 -18.15
N CYS A 150 -11.58 13.43 -18.07
CA CYS A 150 -10.84 14.41 -18.86
C CYS A 150 -9.71 15.02 -18.04
N TYR A 151 -8.61 15.33 -18.71
CA TYR A 151 -7.38 15.79 -18.08
C TYR A 151 -6.87 17.04 -18.80
N TYR A 152 -6.39 18.02 -18.05
CA TYR A 152 -5.75 19.22 -18.60
C TYR A 152 -4.29 19.25 -18.19
N LEU A 153 -3.40 19.41 -19.17
CA LEU A 153 -1.97 19.56 -18.92
C LEU A 153 -1.64 21.06 -18.85
N VAL A 154 -1.36 21.56 -17.64
CA VAL A 154 -0.85 22.91 -17.47
C VAL A 154 0.60 22.97 -17.96
N SER A 155 0.80 23.49 -19.18
CA SER A 155 2.12 23.64 -19.81
C SER A 155 2.66 25.08 -19.75
N ASN A 156 1.82 26.05 -19.42
CA ASN A 156 2.22 27.44 -19.29
C ASN A 156 3.02 27.64 -17.99
N VAL A 157 4.28 28.07 -18.12
CA VAL A 157 5.21 28.30 -17.00
C VAL A 157 4.66 29.33 -16.00
N SER A 158 3.88 30.31 -16.45
CA SER A 158 3.24 31.29 -15.56
C SER A 158 2.12 30.72 -14.70
N MET A 159 1.64 29.51 -15.03
CA MET A 159 0.59 28.79 -14.32
C MET A 159 1.13 27.64 -13.47
N ILE A 160 2.46 27.41 -13.48
CA ILE A 160 3.12 26.51 -12.55
C ILE A 160 2.93 27.07 -11.14
N SER A 161 2.43 26.25 -10.22
CA SER A 161 2.09 26.67 -8.88
C SER A 161 2.51 25.63 -7.84
N SER A 162 2.48 26.01 -6.56
CA SER A 162 2.66 25.07 -5.47
C SER A 162 1.51 24.06 -5.42
N GLY A 163 1.73 22.87 -4.87
CA GLY A 163 0.70 21.82 -4.85
C GLY A 163 -0.63 22.26 -4.23
N TYR A 164 -0.59 23.05 -3.15
CA TYR A 164 -1.80 23.61 -2.53
C TYR A 164 -2.57 24.56 -3.47
N LYS A 165 -1.85 25.47 -4.15
CA LYS A 165 -2.46 26.41 -5.08
C LYS A 165 -2.98 25.67 -6.33
N ALA A 166 -2.22 24.70 -6.84
CA ALA A 166 -2.60 23.89 -7.99
C ALA A 166 -3.91 23.12 -7.71
N ASP A 167 -4.04 22.51 -6.54
CA ASP A 167 -5.24 21.78 -6.12
C ASP A 167 -6.47 22.70 -6.13
N HIS A 168 -6.37 23.84 -5.45
CA HIS A 168 -7.42 24.87 -5.44
C HIS A 168 -7.74 25.42 -6.83
N ASP A 169 -6.74 25.70 -7.66
CA ASP A 169 -6.95 26.26 -9.00
C ASP A 169 -7.62 25.23 -9.92
N CYS A 170 -7.24 23.94 -9.84
CA CYS A 170 -7.90 22.84 -10.57
C CYS A 170 -9.39 22.72 -10.22
N PHE A 171 -9.81 22.97 -8.98
CA PHE A 171 -11.23 23.01 -8.62
C PHE A 171 -12.00 24.12 -9.35
N LYS A 172 -11.37 25.28 -9.59
CA LYS A 172 -12.01 26.42 -10.26
C LYS A 172 -12.15 26.25 -11.77
N VAL A 173 -11.33 25.39 -12.36
CA VAL A 173 -11.33 25.17 -13.81
C VAL A 173 -12.60 24.44 -14.29
N ASN A 174 -13.35 23.81 -13.37
CA ASN A 174 -14.62 23.13 -13.61
C ASN A 174 -15.86 24.03 -13.35
N SER A 175 -15.66 25.33 -13.07
CA SER A 175 -16.73 26.32 -12.81
C SER A 175 -17.09 27.13 -14.05
#